data_AF-A0A556V4H0-F1
#
_entry.id   AF-A0A556V4H0-F1
#
_cell.length_a   1.000
_cell.length_b   1.000
_cell.length_c   1.000
_cell.angle_alpha   90.00
_cell.angle_beta   90.00
_cell.angle_gamma   90.00
#
_symmetry.space_group_name_H-M   'P 1'
#
loop_
_entity.id
_entity.type
_entity.pdbx_description
1 polymer ?
#
loop_
_entity_poly.entity_id
_entity_poly.type
_entity_poly.pdbx_seq_one_letter_code
_entity_poly.pdbx_strand_id
1 'polypeptide(L)'
;MARNLLKNPNGDEEMEFWELTENGGNEWHVEDVPGDCGYEFSSEAVTKYFCTSFEMCLKRQVIDLLAEGYNPEDLDNQPAVTIEDW
;
A
#
# COMPACT_ATOMS: atom_id res chain seq x y z
N MET A 1 15.10 -4.02 13.65
CA MET A 1 14.10 -4.88 13.00
C MET A 1 13.61 -4.14 11.76
N ALA A 2 13.56 -4.79 10.60
CA ALA A 2 12.92 -4.21 9.43
C ALA A 2 11.41 -4.12 9.69
N ARG A 3 10.77 -3.01 9.32
CA ARG A 3 9.32 -2.83 9.39
C ARG A 3 8.81 -2.28 8.07
N ASN A 4 7.53 -2.50 7.77
CA ASN A 4 6.90 -1.82 6.66
C ASN A 4 6.78 -0.31 6.98
N LEU A 5 7.14 0.52 6.01
CA LEU A 5 7.05 1.98 6.11
C LEU A 5 5.81 2.53 5.40
N LEU A 6 5.15 1.73 4.55
CA LEU A 6 3.87 2.09 3.97
C LEU A 6 2.79 2.06 5.04
N LYS A 7 1.97 3.12 5.05
CA LYS A 7 0.76 3.23 5.87
C LYS A 7 -0.42 2.65 5.10
N ASN A 8 -1.30 1.97 5.83
CA ASN A 8 -2.52 1.34 5.31
C ASN A 8 -2.27 0.51 4.03
N PRO A 9 -1.36 -0.49 4.06
CA PRO A 9 -1.02 -1.28 2.88
C PRO A 9 -2.13 -2.26 2.44
N ASN A 10 -3.10 -2.56 3.30
CA ASN A 10 -4.17 -3.53 3.08
C ASN A 10 -5.58 -2.92 3.00
N GLY A 11 -5.75 -1.62 3.25
CA GLY A 11 -7.06 -0.95 3.16
C GLY A 11 -7.92 -1.02 4.43
N ASP A 12 -7.35 -1.39 5.58
CA ASP A 12 -8.09 -1.36 6.86
C ASP A 12 -8.65 0.03 7.19
N GLU A 13 -7.97 1.08 6.72
CA GLU A 13 -8.35 2.48 6.87
C GLU A 13 -8.88 3.06 5.54
N GLU A 14 -9.56 2.25 4.73
CA GLU A 14 -10.06 2.63 3.40
C GLU A 14 -8.91 3.19 2.53
N MET A 15 -9.05 4.38 1.96
CA MET A 15 -8.01 5.05 1.16
C MET A 15 -7.13 6.01 1.97
N GLU A 16 -7.22 6.02 3.30
CA GLU A 16 -6.39 6.89 4.13
C GLU A 16 -4.89 6.62 3.90
N PHE A 17 -4.09 7.68 4.01
CA PHE A 17 -2.65 7.73 3.72
C PHE A 17 -2.23 7.50 2.26
N TRP A 18 -3.18 7.28 1.36
CA TRP A 18 -2.91 7.19 -0.08
C TRP A 18 -3.33 8.48 -0.80
N GLU A 19 -2.43 9.01 -1.61
CA GLU A 19 -2.75 10.07 -2.57
C GLU A 19 -3.30 9.41 -3.84
N LEU A 20 -4.58 9.66 -4.17
CA LEU A 20 -5.19 9.16 -5.40
C LEU A 20 -4.78 10.07 -6.56
N THR A 21 -3.88 9.58 -7.42
CA THR A 21 -3.42 10.34 -8.58
C THR A 21 -4.34 10.14 -9.79
N GLU A 22 -5.02 8.99 -9.87
CA GLU A 22 -6.08 8.70 -10.84
C GLU A 22 -7.18 7.89 -10.13
N ASN A 23 -8.44 8.18 -10.42
CA ASN A 23 -9.59 7.56 -9.75
C ASN A 23 -10.79 7.43 -10.72
N GLY A 24 -10.57 6.77 -11.85
CA GLY A 24 -11.55 6.66 -12.92
C GLY A 24 -12.67 5.64 -12.66
N GLY A 25 -13.69 5.64 -13.53
CA GLY A 25 -14.80 4.68 -13.49
C GLY A 25 -15.63 4.80 -12.21
N ASN A 26 -15.87 3.68 -11.54
CA ASN A 26 -16.49 3.61 -10.21
C ASN A 26 -15.49 3.83 -9.07
N GLU A 27 -14.32 4.41 -9.36
CA GLU A 27 -13.30 4.78 -8.38
C GLU A 27 -12.62 3.58 -7.69
N TRP A 28 -11.66 3.85 -6.80
CA TRP A 28 -11.08 2.87 -5.89
C TRP A 28 -12.11 2.39 -4.88
N HIS A 29 -12.11 1.09 -4.62
CA HIS A 29 -12.90 0.48 -3.56
C HIS A 29 -12.03 -0.43 -2.70
N VAL A 30 -12.40 -0.62 -1.43
CA VAL A 30 -11.78 -1.62 -0.56
C VAL A 30 -12.78 -2.76 -0.33
N GLU A 31 -12.32 -3.98 -0.52
CA GLU A 31 -13.14 -5.19 -0.39
C GLU A 31 -12.48 -6.18 0.59
N ASP A 32 -13.31 -7.01 1.23
CA ASP A 32 -12.84 -8.08 2.11
C ASP A 32 -12.38 -9.31 1.31
N VAL A 33 -11.39 -10.02 1.83
CA VAL A 33 -10.91 -11.31 1.29
C VAL A 33 -11.80 -12.45 1.83
N PRO A 34 -12.27 -13.40 0.99
CA PRO A 34 -12.13 -13.44 -0.47
C PRO A 34 -13.15 -12.54 -1.16
N GLY A 35 -12.70 -11.88 -2.24
CA GLY A 35 -13.55 -11.08 -3.12
C GLY A 35 -14.57 -11.90 -3.90
N ASP A 36 -15.44 -11.20 -4.65
CA ASP A 36 -16.34 -11.86 -5.61
C ASP A 36 -15.51 -12.57 -6.69
N CYS A 37 -15.76 -13.87 -6.87
CA CYS A 37 -14.94 -14.76 -7.70
C CYS A 37 -13.43 -14.83 -7.32
N GLY A 38 -13.06 -14.42 -6.10
CA GLY A 38 -11.69 -14.46 -5.57
C GLY A 38 -11.33 -15.78 -4.88
N TYR A 39 -10.06 -15.87 -4.45
CA TYR A 39 -9.53 -16.96 -3.62
C TYR A 39 -9.08 -16.43 -2.27
N GLU A 40 -8.94 -17.32 -1.29
CA GLU A 40 -8.29 -16.97 -0.02
C GLU A 40 -6.84 -16.54 -0.28
N PHE A 41 -6.41 -15.50 0.43
CA PHE A 41 -5.02 -15.11 0.45
C PHE A 41 -4.25 -15.99 1.43
N SER A 42 -2.99 -16.31 1.13
CA SER A 42 -2.19 -17.28 1.90
C SER A 42 -1.85 -16.82 3.32
N SER A 43 -1.98 -15.52 3.60
CA SER A 43 -1.76 -14.92 4.92
C SER A 43 -3.09 -14.51 5.55
N GLU A 44 -3.43 -15.11 6.68
CA GLU A 44 -4.64 -14.75 7.47
C GLU A 44 -4.62 -13.31 7.99
N ALA A 45 -3.45 -12.65 8.00
CA ALA A 45 -3.33 -11.25 8.41
C ALA A 45 -3.81 -10.26 7.33
N VAL A 46 -4.03 -10.72 6.09
CA VAL A 46 -4.53 -9.89 4.99
C VAL A 46 -6.02 -10.16 4.81
N THR A 47 -6.82 -9.26 5.36
CA THR A 47 -8.29 -9.38 5.37
C THR A 47 -8.97 -8.53 4.30
N LYS A 48 -8.26 -7.57 3.71
CA LYS A 48 -8.80 -6.59 2.76
C LYS A 48 -7.82 -6.34 1.61
N TYR A 49 -8.34 -5.81 0.51
CA TYR A 49 -7.56 -5.39 -0.65
C TYR A 49 -8.18 -4.18 -1.37
N PHE A 50 -7.39 -3.54 -2.24
CA PHE A 50 -7.83 -2.43 -3.07
C PHE A 50 -8.29 -2.92 -4.45
N CYS A 51 -9.48 -2.53 -4.86
CA CYS A 51 -10.09 -2.86 -6.14
C CYS A 51 -10.08 -1.62 -7.07
N THR A 52 -9.65 -1.82 -8.32
CA THR A 52 -9.68 -0.78 -9.36
C THR A 52 -10.95 -0.89 -10.20
N SER A 53 -11.27 0.16 -10.95
CA SER A 53 -12.45 0.18 -11.80
C SER A 53 -12.14 -0.09 -13.29
N PHE A 54 -13.14 0.16 -14.15
CA PHE A 54 -13.03 -0.03 -15.60
C PHE A 54 -12.26 1.10 -16.31
N GLU A 55 -11.93 2.18 -15.60
CA GLU A 55 -10.98 3.22 -16.04
C GLU A 55 -9.79 3.26 -15.08
N MET A 56 -8.75 4.03 -15.43
CA MET A 56 -7.48 4.03 -14.71
C MET A 56 -7.65 4.51 -13.26
N CYS A 57 -7.17 3.70 -12.32
CA CYS A 57 -7.08 4.02 -10.91
C CYS A 57 -5.61 3.88 -10.46
N LEU A 58 -5.03 4.95 -9.92
CA LEU A 58 -3.63 5.00 -9.44
C LEU A 58 -3.58 5.68 -8.07
N LYS A 59 -2.78 5.12 -7.16
CA LYS A 59 -2.54 5.67 -5.83
C LYS A 59 -1.05 5.73 -5.53
N ARG A 60 -0.62 6.71 -4.72
CA ARG A 60 0.77 6.96 -4.37
C ARG A 60 0.93 7.22 -2.88
N GLN A 61 2.06 6.81 -2.31
CA GLN A 61 2.53 7.27 -1.01
C GLN A 61 4.00 7.69 -1.13
N VAL A 62 4.35 8.82 -0.52
CA VAL A 62 5.73 9.30 -0.44
C VAL A 62 6.19 9.12 0.99
N ILE A 63 7.30 8.42 1.17
CA ILE A 63 7.87 8.11 2.49
C ILE A 63 9.06 9.03 2.73
N ASP A 64 8.99 9.84 3.79
CA ASP A 64 10.11 10.61 4.28
C ASP A 64 10.93 9.76 5.26
N LEU A 65 12.04 9.20 4.78
CA LEU A 65 12.90 8.35 5.60
C LEU A 65 13.48 9.09 6.83
N LEU A 66 13.73 10.40 6.74
CA LEU A 66 14.23 11.15 7.89
C LEU A 66 13.15 11.30 8.96
N ALA A 67 11.90 11.56 8.54
CA ALA A 67 10.76 11.60 9.45
C ALA A 67 10.44 10.22 10.07
N GLU A 68 10.73 9.13 9.36
CA GLU A 68 10.62 7.75 9.87
C GLU A 68 11.79 7.36 10.80
N GLY A 69 12.74 8.27 11.04
CA GLY A 69 13.84 8.12 12.00
C GLY A 69 15.14 7.55 11.43
N TYR A 70 15.27 7.48 10.10
CA TYR A 70 16.52 7.08 9.47
C TYR A 70 17.54 8.22 9.53
N ASN A 71 18.75 7.90 9.97
CA ASN A 71 19.85 8.85 10.08
C ASN A 71 20.43 9.17 8.68
N PRO A 72 20.64 10.46 8.31
CA PRO A 72 21.23 10.84 7.03
C PRO A 72 22.56 10.12 6.71
N GLU A 73 23.46 10.00 7.69
CA GLU A 73 24.77 9.36 7.46
C GLU A 73 24.61 7.87 7.11
N ASP A 74 23.62 7.19 7.68
CA ASP A 74 23.31 5.81 7.34
C ASP A 74 22.69 5.69 5.95
N LEU A 75 21.84 6.65 5.54
CA LEU A 75 21.25 6.70 4.20
C LEU A 75 22.30 6.98 3.11
N ASP A 76 23.30 7.81 3.39
CA ASP A 76 24.42 8.09 2.49
C ASP A 76 25.26 6.83 2.19
N ASN A 77 25.25 5.85 3.11
CA ASN A 77 25.84 4.52 2.90
C ASN A 77 25.00 3.59 2.00
N GLN A 78 23.87 4.08 1.45
CA GLN A 78 23.01 3.38 0.49
C GLN A 78 22.54 2.01 1.01
N PRO A 79 21.83 1.95 2.16
CA PRO A 79 21.27 0.71 2.65
C PRO A 79 20.26 0.16 1.64
N ALA A 80 20.11 -1.16 1.61
CA ALA A 80 19.15 -1.79 0.71
C ALA A 80 17.72 -1.31 1.03
N VAL A 81 16.97 -0.98 -0.02
CA VAL A 81 15.54 -0.67 0.04
C VAL A 81 14.80 -1.83 -0.64
N THR A 82 13.96 -2.52 0.12
CA THR A 82 13.13 -3.63 -0.37
C THR A 82 11.70 -3.14 -0.57
N ILE A 83 11.11 -3.46 -1.72
CA ILE A 83 9.73 -3.12 -2.09
C ILE A 83 9.05 -4.41 -2.56
N GLU A 84 7.84 -4.65 -2.07
CA GLU A 84 7.00 -5.79 -2.42
C GLU A 84 5.57 -5.29 -2.61
N ASP A 85 4.83 -5.90 -3.53
CA ASP A 85 3.42 -5.63 -3.84
C ASP A 85 2.76 -6.95 -4.28
N TRP A 86 1.44 -7.09 -4.09
CA TRP A 86 0.70 -8.33 -4.32
C TRP A 86 -0.49 -8.16 -5.25
#